data_AF-A0A7C7CW60-F1
#
_entry.id   AF-A0A7C7CW60-F1
#
_cell.length_a   1.000
_cell.length_b   1.000
_cell.length_c   1.000
_cell.angle_alpha   90.00
_cell.angle_beta   90.00
_cell.angle_gamma   90.00
#
_symmetry.space_group_name_H-M   'P 1'
#
loop_
_entity.id
_entity.type
_entity.pdbx_description
1 polymer ?
#
loop_
_entity_poly.entity_id
_entity_poly.type
_entity_poly.pdbx_seq_one_letter_code
_entity_poly.pdbx_strand_id
1 'polypeptide(L)'
;MEQVINKNIDAKLKKMLFLLAFAEGASVMALEILVAKMVAPLYGASLYVWASIIGVTLSALAIGYFIGGRISEKHSRVHTLLLLLFAVSLLMALLPAVAPGIISSMTNYSIRSASLLASLILAGLPMLLLGMTPPLIISILTNAVEDSGKTAGRIYAV
;
A
#
# COMPACT_ATOMS: atom_id res chain seq x y z
N MET A 1 -31.32 3.27 -18.90
CA MET A 1 -31.73 3.37 -17.48
C MET A 1 -31.50 1.99 -16.86
N GLU A 2 -30.24 1.57 -16.85
CA GLU A 2 -29.83 0.17 -16.72
C GLU A 2 -29.44 -0.13 -15.27
N GLN A 3 -30.19 -1.04 -14.67
CA GLN A 3 -29.81 -1.92 -13.57
C GLN A 3 -29.30 -1.24 -12.29
N VAL A 4 -30.27 -1.03 -11.40
CA VAL A 4 -30.12 -1.20 -9.95
C VAL A 4 -29.43 -2.54 -9.69
N ILE A 5 -28.09 -2.55 -9.60
CA ILE A 5 -27.32 -3.70 -9.16
C ILE A 5 -27.58 -3.84 -7.66
N ASN A 6 -28.59 -4.64 -7.31
CA ASN A 6 -28.74 -5.22 -5.99
C ASN A 6 -27.53 -6.13 -5.73
N LYS A 7 -26.42 -5.54 -5.29
CA LYS A 7 -25.18 -6.26 -5.00
C LYS A 7 -25.32 -6.86 -3.61
N ASN A 8 -26.06 -7.98 -3.54
CA ASN A 8 -26.06 -8.82 -2.36
C ASN A 8 -24.68 -9.51 -2.31
N ILE A 9 -23.67 -8.78 -1.81
CA ILE A 9 -22.30 -9.28 -1.67
C ILE A 9 -22.39 -10.53 -0.79
N ASP A 10 -22.03 -11.66 -1.36
CA ASP A 10 -22.04 -12.93 -0.68
C ASP A 10 -21.18 -12.86 0.59
N ALA A 11 -21.62 -13.55 1.63
CA ALA A 11 -20.92 -13.56 2.91
C ALA A 11 -19.45 -14.04 2.77
N LYS A 12 -19.17 -14.87 1.75
CA LYS A 12 -17.83 -15.37 1.44
C LYS A 12 -16.94 -14.26 0.86
N LEU A 13 -17.40 -13.46 -0.12
CA LEU A 13 -16.65 -12.31 -0.63
C LEU A 13 -16.40 -11.25 0.44
N LYS A 14 -17.37 -10.97 1.32
CA LYS A 14 -17.13 -10.05 2.45
C LYS A 14 -15.97 -10.52 3.34
N LYS A 15 -16.00 -11.79 3.76
CA LYS A 15 -14.91 -12.39 4.56
C LYS A 15 -13.57 -12.31 3.82
N MET A 16 -13.55 -12.59 2.52
CA MET A 16 -12.34 -12.51 1.71
C MET A 16 -11.77 -11.09 1.66
N LEU A 17 -12.62 -10.07 1.52
CA LEU A 17 -12.19 -8.67 1.51
C LEU A 17 -11.63 -8.21 2.87
N PHE A 18 -12.18 -8.69 3.98
CA PHE A 18 -11.57 -8.43 5.30
C PHE A 18 -10.21 -9.10 5.47
N LEU A 19 -10.07 -10.35 5.02
CA LEU A 19 -8.77 -11.04 5.01
C LEU A 19 -7.75 -10.32 4.11
N LEU A 20 -8.20 -9.78 2.97
CA LEU A 20 -7.35 -8.98 2.09
C LEU A 20 -6.92 -7.67 2.74
N ALA A 21 -7.81 -6.98 3.47
CA ALA A 21 -7.45 -5.77 4.21
C ALA A 21 -6.41 -6.08 5.30
N PHE A 22 -6.60 -7.15 6.07
CA PHE A 22 -5.62 -7.62 7.05
C PHE A 22 -4.26 -7.94 6.40
N ALA A 23 -4.28 -8.68 5.28
CA ALA A 23 -3.06 -9.04 4.55
C ALA A 23 -2.36 -7.82 3.96
N GLU A 24 -3.11 -6.81 3.52
CA GLU A 24 -2.58 -5.53 3.04
C GLU A 24 -1.84 -4.79 4.15
N GLY A 25 -2.46 -4.61 5.32
CA GLY A 25 -1.80 -4.00 6.47
C GLY A 25 -0.56 -4.77 6.93
N ALA A 26 -0.62 -6.10 6.97
CA ALA A 26 0.54 -6.94 7.24
C ALA A 26 1.65 -6.78 6.18
N SER A 27 1.28 -6.60 4.91
CA SER A 27 2.23 -6.39 3.80
C SER A 27 2.90 -5.02 3.87
N VAL A 28 2.17 -3.97 4.25
CA VAL A 28 2.75 -2.64 4.52
C VAL A 28 3.82 -2.75 5.60
N MET A 29 3.48 -3.35 6.75
CA MET A 29 4.44 -3.52 7.85
C MET A 29 5.65 -4.38 7.44
N ALA A 30 5.42 -5.48 6.71
CA ALA A 30 6.49 -6.34 6.23
C ALA A 30 7.43 -5.61 5.26
N LEU A 31 6.88 -4.79 4.37
CA LEU A 31 7.66 -4.00 3.41
C LEU A 31 8.49 -2.91 4.10
N GLU A 32 7.95 -2.22 5.10
CA GLU A 32 8.71 -1.25 5.90
C GLU A 32 9.94 -1.89 6.55
N ILE A 33 9.75 -3.04 7.19
CA ILE A 33 10.83 -3.78 7.85
C ILE A 33 11.83 -4.28 6.81
N LEU A 34 11.36 -4.79 5.66
CA LEU A 34 12.21 -5.29 4.59
C LEU A 34 13.12 -4.18 4.05
N VAL A 35 12.56 -3.01 3.73
CA VAL A 35 13.33 -1.86 3.23
C VAL A 35 14.33 -1.38 4.28
N ALA A 36 13.94 -1.31 5.55
CA ALA A 36 14.86 -0.96 6.64
C ALA A 36 16.04 -1.94 6.71
N LYS A 37 15.77 -3.25 6.58
CA LYS A 37 16.80 -4.29 6.59
C LYS A 37 17.69 -4.29 5.36
N MET A 38 17.16 -3.92 4.20
CA MET A 38 17.95 -3.75 2.98
C MET A 38 18.93 -2.59 3.08
N VAL A 39 18.52 -1.48 3.69
CA VAL A 39 19.33 -0.25 3.83
C VAL A 39 20.37 -0.37 4.97
N ALA A 40 20.09 -1.22 5.97
CA ALA A 40 20.93 -1.40 7.16
C ALA A 40 22.43 -1.72 6.91
N PRO A 41 22.84 -2.51 5.90
CA PRO A 41 24.25 -2.83 5.68
C PRO A 41 25.13 -1.62 5.37
N LEU A 42 24.60 -0.59 4.69
CA LEU A 42 25.36 0.62 4.37
C LEU A 42 25.24 1.72 5.44
N TYR A 43 24.06 1.85 6.04
CA TYR A 43 23.73 3.02 6.88
C TYR A 43 23.35 2.68 8.33
N GLY A 44 23.35 1.39 8.68
CA GLY A 44 22.95 0.89 9.99
C GLY A 44 21.47 1.13 10.31
N ALA A 45 21.10 0.90 11.57
CA ALA A 45 19.76 1.16 12.11
C ALA A 45 19.68 2.57 12.74
N SER A 46 20.10 3.60 12.01
CA SER A 46 20.08 4.97 12.52
C SER A 46 18.66 5.56 12.60
N LEU A 47 18.45 6.54 13.47
CA LEU A 47 17.18 7.27 13.57
C LEU A 47 16.81 7.95 12.23
N TYR A 48 17.79 8.41 11.46
CA TYR A 48 17.57 8.99 10.14
C TYR A 48 16.96 7.99 9.16
N VAL A 49 17.46 6.75 9.13
CA VAL A 49 16.94 5.69 8.24
C VAL A 49 15.49 5.37 8.57
N TRP A 50 15.18 5.15 9.85
CA TRP A 50 13.82 4.86 10.29
C TRP A 50 12.86 6.03 10.05
N ALA A 51 13.28 7.26 10.37
CA ALA A 51 12.47 8.45 10.15
C ALA A 51 12.18 8.67 8.66
N SER A 52 13.17 8.45 7.78
CA SER A 52 12.98 8.53 6.33
C SER A 52 12.01 7.47 5.83
N ILE A 53 12.12 6.22 6.27
CA ILE A 53 11.23 5.13 5.85
C ILE A 53 9.79 5.43 6.28
N ILE A 54 9.56 5.73 7.56
CA ILE A 54 8.22 6.05 8.07
C ILE A 54 7.66 7.28 7.34
N GLY A 55 8.46 8.33 7.17
CA GLY A 55 8.04 9.54 6.49
C GLY A 55 7.62 9.28 5.03
N VAL A 56 8.39 8.46 4.31
CA VAL A 56 8.06 8.04 2.95
C VAL A 56 6.82 7.15 2.93
N THR A 57 6.71 6.17 3.83
CA THR A 57 5.55 5.27 3.91
C THR A 57 4.28 6.07 4.13
N LEU A 58 4.25 6.94 5.15
CA LEU A 58 3.07 7.75 5.45
C LEU A 58 2.70 8.67 4.29
N SER A 59 3.70 9.29 3.64
CA SER A 59 3.47 10.16 2.47
C SER A 59 2.90 9.37 1.29
N ALA A 60 3.49 8.21 0.99
CA ALA A 60 3.07 7.34 -0.09
C ALA A 60 1.67 6.75 0.16
N LEU A 61 1.40 6.29 1.37
CA LEU A 61 0.08 5.81 1.79
C LEU A 61 -0.96 6.93 1.70
N ALA A 62 -0.68 8.14 2.19
CA ALA A 62 -1.60 9.27 2.10
C ALA A 62 -1.95 9.61 0.65
N ILE A 63 -0.95 9.66 -0.23
CA ILE A 63 -1.15 9.85 -1.67
C ILE A 63 -1.95 8.69 -2.26
N GLY A 64 -1.61 7.45 -1.88
CA GLY A 64 -2.32 6.23 -2.28
C GLY A 64 -3.79 6.24 -1.88
N TYR A 65 -4.11 6.59 -0.62
CA TYR A 65 -5.48 6.71 -0.13
C TYR A 65 -6.27 7.72 -0.93
N PHE A 66 -5.67 8.86 -1.25
CA PHE A 66 -6.32 9.90 -2.04
C PHE A 66 -6.61 9.45 -3.49
N ILE A 67 -5.61 8.88 -4.17
CA ILE A 67 -5.76 8.40 -5.55
C ILE A 67 -6.71 7.20 -5.59
N GLY A 68 -6.56 6.26 -4.67
CA GLY A 68 -7.41 5.08 -4.52
C GLY A 68 -8.86 5.45 -4.27
N GLY A 69 -9.11 6.47 -3.42
CA GLY A 69 -10.43 7.03 -3.19
C GLY A 69 -11.08 7.54 -4.47
N ARG A 70 -10.38 8.34 -5.28
CA ARG A 70 -10.89 8.80 -6.59
C ARG A 70 -11.12 7.67 -7.57
N ILE A 71 -10.23 6.68 -7.64
CA ILE A 71 -10.40 5.53 -8.55
C ILE A 71 -11.59 4.67 -8.12
N SER A 72 -11.89 4.62 -6.83
CA SER A 72 -13.00 3.84 -6.27
C SER A 72 -14.39 4.31 -6.72
N GLU A 73 -14.49 5.51 -7.28
CA GLU A 73 -15.72 6.05 -7.87
C GLU A 73 -16.04 5.42 -9.24
N LYS A 74 -15.08 4.74 -9.88
CA LYS A 74 -15.27 4.09 -11.19
C LYS A 74 -16.10 2.79 -11.09
N HIS A 75 -16.71 2.40 -12.21
CA HIS A 75 -17.59 1.21 -12.27
C HIS A 75 -16.85 -0.13 -12.03
N SER A 76 -15.58 -0.25 -12.40
CA SER A 76 -14.82 -1.53 -12.41
C SER A 76 -13.97 -1.78 -11.16
N ARG A 77 -14.50 -1.50 -9.96
CA ARG A 77 -13.76 -1.50 -8.67
C ARG A 77 -13.00 -2.80 -8.37
N VAL A 78 -13.64 -3.95 -8.58
CA VAL A 78 -13.04 -5.27 -8.28
C VAL A 78 -11.90 -5.58 -9.24
N HIS A 79 -12.04 -5.25 -10.51
CA HIS A 79 -10.99 -5.47 -11.51
C HIS A 79 -9.77 -4.58 -11.23
N THR A 80 -10.00 -3.32 -10.88
CA THR A 80 -8.93 -2.40 -10.46
C THR A 80 -8.20 -2.91 -9.22
N LEU A 81 -8.93 -3.40 -8.21
CA LEU A 81 -8.33 -3.98 -7.01
C LEU A 81 -7.39 -5.14 -7.35
N LEU A 82 -7.85 -6.08 -8.20
CA LEU A 82 -7.04 -7.23 -8.59
C LEU A 82 -5.79 -6.81 -9.38
N LEU A 83 -5.90 -5.85 -10.30
CA LEU A 83 -4.75 -5.32 -11.03
C LEU A 83 -3.74 -4.64 -10.12
N LEU A 84 -4.20 -3.87 -9.12
CA LEU A 84 -3.32 -3.24 -8.14
C LEU A 84 -2.58 -4.27 -7.29
N LEU A 85 -3.29 -5.27 -6.76
CA LEU A 85 -2.68 -6.34 -5.97
C LEU A 85 -1.66 -7.14 -6.79
N PHE A 86 -1.96 -7.41 -8.06
CA PHE A 86 -1.04 -8.06 -8.97
C PHE A 86 0.21 -7.21 -9.22
N ALA A 87 0.04 -5.91 -9.51
CA ALA A 87 1.14 -4.98 -9.73
C ALA A 87 2.03 -4.83 -8.49
N VAL A 88 1.44 -4.69 -7.30
CA VAL A 88 2.17 -4.64 -6.01
C VAL A 88 2.93 -5.94 -5.78
N SER A 89 2.30 -7.09 -5.98
CA SER A 89 2.95 -8.38 -5.76
C SER A 89 4.16 -8.55 -6.67
N LEU A 90 4.06 -8.12 -7.93
CA LEU A 90 5.17 -8.14 -8.87
C LEU A 90 6.29 -7.19 -8.46
N LEU A 91 5.97 -5.96 -8.06
CA LEU A 91 6.97 -4.99 -7.58
C LEU A 91 7.69 -5.48 -6.32
N MET A 92 6.95 -6.03 -5.35
CA MET A 92 7.52 -6.58 -4.14
C MET A 92 8.41 -7.80 -4.43
N ALA A 93 8.01 -8.66 -5.38
CA ALA A 93 8.83 -9.80 -5.81
C ALA A 93 10.13 -9.38 -6.51
N LEU A 94 10.11 -8.28 -7.27
CA LEU A 94 11.30 -7.73 -7.93
C LEU A 94 12.23 -6.96 -6.99
N LEU A 95 11.70 -6.48 -5.86
CA LEU A 95 12.42 -5.61 -4.93
C LEU A 95 13.79 -6.18 -4.48
N PRO A 96 13.92 -7.46 -4.06
CA PRO A 96 15.21 -8.03 -3.63
C PRO A 96 16.28 -8.04 -4.72
N ALA A 97 15.89 -8.17 -5.99
CA ALA A 97 16.84 -8.16 -7.10
C ALA A 97 17.33 -6.74 -7.43
N VAL A 98 16.46 -5.72 -7.29
CA VAL A 98 16.78 -4.33 -7.66
C VAL A 98 17.47 -3.58 -6.52
N ALA A 99 17.13 -3.89 -5.26
CA ALA A 99 17.61 -3.13 -4.10
C ALA A 99 19.13 -3.02 -3.98
N PRO A 100 19.94 -4.09 -4.18
CA PRO A 100 21.39 -3.98 -4.08
C PRO A 100 22.01 -2.95 -5.03
N GLY A 101 21.50 -2.86 -6.27
CA GLY A 101 22.00 -1.92 -7.27
C GLY A 101 21.64 -0.46 -6.98
N ILE A 102 20.45 -0.22 -6.43
CA ILE A 102 20.06 1.12 -5.95
C ILE A 102 20.95 1.53 -4.79
N ILE A 103 21.11 0.63 -3.81
CA ILE A 103 21.84 0.88 -2.57
C ILE A 103 23.34 1.14 -2.86
N SER A 104 23.98 0.35 -3.73
CA SER A 104 25.38 0.55 -4.11
C SER A 104 25.62 1.88 -4.83
N SER A 105 24.62 2.39 -5.54
CA SER A 105 24.70 3.68 -6.25
C SER A 105 24.65 4.88 -5.30
N MET A 106 24.23 4.68 -4.05
CA MET A 106 24.05 5.75 -3.05
C MET A 106 25.22 5.90 -2.07
N THR A 107 26.30 5.14 -2.22
CA THR A 107 27.46 5.12 -1.32
C THR A 107 28.14 6.48 -1.16
N ASN A 108 28.11 7.33 -2.18
CA ASN A 108 28.72 8.68 -2.15
C ASN A 108 27.83 9.75 -1.49
N TYR A 109 26.60 9.41 -1.11
CA TYR A 109 25.65 10.36 -0.52
C TYR A 109 25.72 10.35 1.02
N SER A 110 25.35 11.48 1.63
CA SER A 110 25.18 11.54 3.08
C SER A 110 24.08 10.56 3.54
N ILE A 111 24.18 10.06 4.77
CA ILE A 111 23.19 9.14 5.34
C ILE A 111 21.76 9.68 5.25
N ARG A 112 21.57 10.99 5.42
CA ARG A 112 20.26 11.64 5.39
C ARG A 112 19.66 11.62 3.98
N SER A 113 20.44 11.99 2.97
CA SER A 113 19.98 11.99 1.58
C SER A 113 19.82 10.57 1.03
N ALA A 114 20.75 9.68 1.36
CA ALA A 114 20.73 8.31 0.89
C ALA A 114 19.54 7.54 1.47
N SER A 115 19.27 7.66 2.77
CA SER A 115 18.13 7.00 3.41
C SER A 115 16.79 7.48 2.85
N LEU A 116 16.63 8.79 2.65
CA LEU A 116 15.42 9.36 2.06
C LEU A 116 15.22 8.88 0.61
N LEU A 117 16.24 8.96 -0.23
CA LEU A 117 16.13 8.54 -1.62
C LEU A 117 15.96 7.03 -1.77
N ALA A 118 16.69 6.22 -1.00
CA ALA A 118 16.55 4.77 -1.01
C ALA A 118 15.15 4.33 -0.55
N SER A 119 14.63 4.90 0.55
CA SER A 119 13.27 4.61 0.99
C SER A 119 12.23 5.08 -0.04
N LEU A 120 12.40 6.24 -0.65
CA LEU A 120 11.49 6.74 -1.70
C LEU A 120 11.45 5.81 -2.92
N ILE A 121 12.61 5.36 -3.40
CA ILE A 121 12.68 4.50 -4.59
C ILE A 121 12.21 3.07 -4.28
N LEU A 122 12.62 2.51 -3.13
CA LEU A 122 12.33 1.12 -2.78
C LEU A 122 10.91 0.93 -2.23
N ALA A 123 10.47 1.81 -1.33
CA ALA A 123 9.17 1.71 -0.67
C ALA A 123 8.10 2.58 -1.34
N GLY A 124 8.45 3.72 -1.92
CA GLY A 124 7.47 4.74 -2.32
C GLY A 124 6.39 4.22 -3.28
N LEU A 125 6.77 3.62 -4.40
CA LEU A 125 5.81 3.10 -5.37
C LEU A 125 4.97 1.92 -4.82
N PRO A 126 5.55 0.85 -4.24
CA PRO A 126 4.75 -0.24 -3.69
C PRO A 126 3.85 0.21 -2.53
N MET A 127 4.30 1.12 -1.65
CA MET A 127 3.47 1.69 -0.58
C MET A 127 2.31 2.53 -1.13
N LEU A 128 2.55 3.31 -2.17
CA LEU A 128 1.49 4.10 -2.81
C LEU A 128 0.38 3.18 -3.33
N LEU A 129 0.77 2.11 -4.05
CA LEU A 129 -0.21 1.16 -4.59
C LEU A 129 -0.93 0.37 -3.49
N LEU A 130 -0.21 -0.03 -2.42
CA LEU A 130 -0.82 -0.65 -1.23
C LEU A 130 -1.86 0.30 -0.62
N GLY A 131 -1.52 1.59 -0.43
CA GLY A 131 -2.42 2.62 0.05
C GLY A 131 -3.67 2.85 -0.83
N MET A 132 -3.64 2.48 -2.11
CA MET A 132 -4.86 2.56 -2.95
C MET A 132 -5.89 1.48 -2.63
N THR A 133 -5.47 0.41 -1.96
CA THR A 133 -6.25 -0.81 -1.72
C THR A 133 -7.39 -0.60 -0.71
N PRO A 134 -7.19 0.02 0.48
CA PRO A 134 -8.27 0.18 1.46
C PRO A 134 -9.47 0.99 0.96
N PRO A 135 -9.32 2.14 0.28
CA PRO A 135 -10.46 2.87 -0.29
C PRO A 135 -11.26 2.05 -1.31
N LEU A 136 -10.58 1.21 -2.11
CA LEU A 136 -11.25 0.32 -3.05
C LEU A 136 -12.03 -0.79 -2.33
N ILE A 137 -11.46 -1.41 -1.30
CA ILE A 137 -12.15 -2.42 -0.48
C ILE A 137 -13.38 -1.79 0.20
N ILE A 138 -13.24 -0.61 0.80
CA ILE A 138 -14.32 0.12 1.45
C ILE A 138 -15.43 0.45 0.44
N SER A 139 -15.09 0.95 -0.74
CA SER A 139 -16.06 1.26 -1.80
C SER A 139 -16.75 0.01 -2.37
N ILE A 140 -16.10 -1.15 -2.36
CA ILE A 140 -16.73 -2.42 -2.74
C ILE A 140 -17.74 -2.87 -1.68
N LEU A 141 -17.44 -2.69 -0.40
CA LEU A 141 -18.26 -3.14 0.74
C LEU A 141 -19.40 -2.17 1.11
N THR A 142 -19.29 -0.90 0.72
CA THR A 142 -20.26 0.13 1.06
C THR A 142 -21.43 0.11 0.09
N ASN A 143 -22.64 -0.11 0.62
CA ASN A 143 -23.89 -0.11 -0.15
C ASN A 143 -24.60 1.26 -0.15
N ALA A 144 -24.46 2.03 0.94
CA ALA A 144 -25.06 3.36 1.10
C ALA A 144 -24.03 4.32 1.71
N VAL A 145 -24.13 5.61 1.38
CA VAL A 145 -23.19 6.65 1.86
C VAL A 145 -23.15 6.70 3.40
N GLU A 146 -24.28 6.45 4.06
CA GLU A 146 -24.45 6.44 5.52
C GLU A 146 -23.64 5.32 6.21
N ASP A 147 -23.34 4.23 5.50
CA ASP A 147 -22.57 3.10 6.03
C ASP A 147 -21.07 3.17 5.72
N SER A 148 -20.64 4.18 4.97
CA SER A 148 -19.24 4.35 4.54
C SER A 148 -18.28 4.48 5.74
N GLY A 149 -18.64 5.30 6.73
CA GLY A 149 -17.83 5.49 7.95
C GLY A 149 -17.73 4.22 8.79
N LYS A 150 -18.83 3.47 8.95
CA LYS A 150 -18.82 2.18 9.68
C LYS A 150 -17.98 1.14 8.96
N THR A 151 -18.06 1.08 7.63
CA THR A 151 -17.29 0.14 6.80
C THR A 151 -15.81 0.47 6.83
N ALA A 152 -15.44 1.75 6.71
CA ALA A 152 -14.08 2.22 6.87
C ALA A 152 -13.51 1.85 8.24
N GLY A 153 -14.25 2.12 9.32
CA GLY A 153 -13.83 1.75 10.67
C GLY A 153 -13.57 0.25 10.85
N ARG A 154 -14.40 -0.62 10.24
CA ARG A 154 -14.17 -2.07 10.28
C ARG A 154 -12.95 -2.51 9.49
N ILE A 155 -12.63 -1.84 8.39
CA ILE A 155 -11.48 -2.17 7.55
C ILE A 155 -10.16 -1.72 8.19
N TYR A 156 -10.12 -0.55 8.83
CA TYR A 156 -8.91 -0.10 9.54
C TYR A 156 -8.73 -0.77 10.92
N ALA A 157 -9.72 -1.51 11.41
CA ALA A 157 -9.64 -2.24 12.68
C ALA A 157 -9.13 -3.67 12.56
N VAL A 158 -9.04 -4.21 11.34
CA VAL A 158 -8.46 -5.53 11.06
C VAL A 158 -7.01 -5.36 10.63
#